data_AF-A0A847L267-F1
#
_entry.id   AF-A0A847L267-F1
#
_cell.length_a   1.000
_cell.length_b   1.000
_cell.length_c   1.000
_cell.angle_alpha   90.00
_cell.angle_beta   90.00
_cell.angle_gamma   90.00
#
_symmetry.space_group_name_H-M   'P 1'
#
loop_
_entity.id
_entity.type
_entity.pdbx_description
1 polymer ?
#
loop_
_entity_poly.entity_id
_entity_poly.type
_entity_poly.pdbx_seq_one_letter_code
_entity_poly.pdbx_strand_id
1 'polypeptide(L)'
;MDIIHDKENCRFYVIVNQQEAFVKYTLTSDTMDVFSTYVPKELEGKGIASSLVKYAYEYADSLHLRPVGSCSYAAVWLKRNREG
;
A
#
# COMPACT_ATOMS: atom_id res chain seq x y z
N MET A 1 14.20 -2.05 -1.29
CA MET A 1 13.56 -0.73 -1.17
C MET A 1 13.19 -0.56 0.29
N ASP A 2 13.58 0.54 0.91
CA ASP A 2 13.33 0.76 2.34
C ASP A 2 11.97 1.47 2.51
N ILE A 3 10.96 0.71 2.94
CA ILE A 3 9.59 1.21 3.14
C ILE A 3 9.45 1.69 4.57
N ILE A 4 9.12 2.98 4.73
CA ILE A 4 8.89 3.59 6.03
C ILE A 4 7.41 3.45 6.37
N HIS A 5 7.14 2.95 7.59
CA HIS A 5 5.81 2.88 8.15
C HIS A 5 5.54 4.07 9.07
N ASP A 6 4.71 4.99 8.61
CA ASP A 6 4.22 6.14 9.37
C ASP A 6 2.82 5.82 9.90
N LYS A 7 2.80 5.20 11.10
CA LYS A 7 1.57 4.76 11.77
C LYS A 7 0.68 5.92 12.17
N GLU A 8 1.26 7.06 12.53
CA GLU A 8 0.52 8.26 12.95
C GLU A 8 -0.35 8.79 11.81
N ASN A 9 0.17 8.78 10.58
CA ASN A 9 -0.55 9.22 9.39
C ASN A 9 -1.20 8.07 8.60
N CYS A 10 -1.20 6.85 9.15
CA CYS A 10 -1.70 5.63 8.52
C CYS A 10 -1.23 5.48 7.08
N ARG A 11 0.09 5.54 6.87
CA ARG A 11 0.69 5.47 5.54
C ARG A 11 2.00 4.68 5.52
N PHE A 12 2.30 4.13 4.35
CA PHE A 12 3.62 3.62 4.01
C PHE A 12 4.19 4.45 2.88
N TYR A 13 5.47 4.79 2.95
CA TYR A 13 6.10 5.58 1.91
C TYR A 13 7.56 5.19 1.69
N VAL A 14 8.07 5.58 0.53
CA VAL A 14 9.47 5.43 0.14
C VAL A 14 9.94 6.75 -0.45
N ILE A 15 11.21 7.08 -0.21
CA ILE A 15 11.86 8.21 -0.86
C ILE A 15 12.89 7.65 -1.84
N VAL A 16 12.69 7.91 -3.13
CA VAL A 16 13.58 7.48 -4.22
C VAL A 16 13.91 8.70 -5.06
N ASN A 17 15.19 9.00 -5.26
CA ASN A 17 15.64 10.18 -6.02
C ASN A 17 14.98 11.50 -5.53
N GLN A 18 14.86 11.67 -4.20
CA GLN A 18 14.20 12.82 -3.56
C GLN A 18 12.69 12.96 -3.88
N GLN A 19 12.09 11.95 -4.51
CA GLN A 19 10.65 11.88 -4.78
C GLN A 19 9.98 10.90 -3.82
N GLU A 20 8.83 11.27 -3.27
CA GLU A 20 8.06 10.43 -2.36
C GLU A 20 6.97 9.66 -3.12
N ALA A 21 6.92 8.34 -2.93
CA ALA A 21 5.78 7.52 -3.30
C ALA A 21 5.16 6.92 -2.04
N PHE A 22 3.83 6.83 -1.98
CA PHE A 22 3.15 6.40 -0.77
C PHE A 22 1.85 5.64 -1.05
N VAL A 23 1.40 4.92 -0.02
CA VAL A 23 0.04 4.40 0.11
C VAL A 23 -0.52 4.83 1.46
N LYS A 24 -1.81 5.18 1.49
CA LYS A 24 -2.54 5.47 2.74
C LYS A 24 -3.59 4.41 2.98
N TYR A 25 -3.83 4.13 4.25
CA TYR A 25 -4.80 3.14 4.68
C TYR A 25 -5.68 3.66 5.83
N THR A 26 -6.80 2.99 6.05
CA THR A 26 -7.59 3.10 7.28
C THR A 26 -7.66 1.74 7.98
N LEU A 27 -7.88 1.76 9.30
CA LEU A 27 -8.04 0.58 10.12
C LEU A 27 -9.44 0.58 10.74
N THR A 28 -10.05 -0.59 10.77
CA THR A 28 -11.25 -0.90 11.57
C THR A 28 -10.94 -2.09 12.48
N SER A 29 -11.93 -2.59 13.22
CA SER A 29 -11.76 -3.81 14.02
C SER A 29 -11.45 -5.05 13.17
N ASP A 30 -11.92 -5.07 11.90
CA ASP A 30 -11.94 -6.28 11.08
C ASP A 30 -11.16 -6.13 9.79
N THR A 31 -10.84 -4.89 9.38
CA THR A 31 -10.30 -4.61 8.05
C THR A 31 -9.21 -3.55 8.06
N MET A 32 -8.34 -3.64 7.08
CA MET A 32 -7.45 -2.56 6.67
C MET A 32 -7.72 -2.21 5.21
N ASP A 33 -8.13 -0.97 4.93
CA ASP A 33 -8.46 -0.52 3.58
C ASP A 33 -7.38 0.41 3.03
N VAL A 34 -6.79 0.04 1.89
CA VAL A 34 -5.90 0.93 1.13
C VAL A 34 -6.75 1.80 0.21
N PHE A 35 -6.96 3.05 0.62
CA PHE A 35 -7.83 4.00 -0.10
C PHE A 35 -7.08 4.97 -1.01
N SER A 36 -5.75 5.11 -0.86
CA SER A 36 -4.95 5.99 -1.72
C SER A 36 -3.59 5.37 -2.02
N THR A 37 -3.19 5.44 -3.28
CA THR A 37 -1.86 5.04 -3.77
C THR A 37 -1.36 6.15 -4.69
N TYR A 38 -0.14 6.61 -4.46
CA TYR A 38 0.47 7.66 -5.26
C TYR A 38 1.92 7.31 -5.56
N VAL A 39 2.28 7.43 -6.84
CA VAL A 39 3.65 7.30 -7.33
C VAL A 39 3.88 8.47 -8.30
N PRO A 40 4.89 9.32 -8.07
CA PRO A 40 5.31 10.34 -9.02
C PRO A 40 5.64 9.73 -10.38
N LYS A 41 5.39 10.49 -11.46
CA LYS A 41 5.59 10.03 -12.83
C LYS A 41 7.03 9.58 -13.10
N GLU A 42 8.00 10.22 -12.45
CA GLU A 42 9.44 9.95 -12.51
C GLU A 42 9.81 8.57 -11.91
N LEU A 43 8.90 8.02 -11.10
CA LEU A 43 9.03 6.76 -10.39
C LEU A 43 8.11 5.65 -10.97
N GLU A 44 7.25 5.98 -11.94
CA GLU A 44 6.40 4.99 -12.63
C GLU A 44 7.23 3.91 -13.35
N GLY A 45 6.63 2.74 -13.58
CA GLY A 45 7.28 1.61 -14.25
C GLY A 45 8.32 0.85 -13.41
N LYS A 46 8.61 1.30 -12.17
CA LYS A 46 9.62 0.67 -11.28
C LYS A 46 9.05 -0.32 -10.27
N GLY A 47 7.76 -0.65 -10.36
CA GLY A 47 7.10 -1.59 -9.44
C GLY A 47 6.87 -1.04 -8.01
N ILE A 48 7.02 0.28 -7.80
CA ILE A 48 6.91 0.91 -6.47
C ILE A 48 5.50 0.81 -5.90
N ALA A 49 4.47 1.12 -6.71
CA ALA A 49 3.06 1.00 -6.28
C ALA A 49 2.73 -0.42 -5.80
N SER A 50 3.10 -1.43 -6.59
CA SER A 50 2.90 -2.85 -6.25
C SER A 50 3.59 -3.22 -4.94
N SER A 51 4.83 -2.76 -4.74
CA SER A 51 5.61 -3.05 -3.54
C SER A 51 5.01 -2.40 -2.28
N LEU A 52 4.58 -1.14 -2.38
CA LEU A 52 3.92 -0.43 -1.27
C LEU A 52 2.58 -1.07 -0.90
N VAL A 53 1.76 -1.41 -1.90
CA VAL A 53 0.46 -2.06 -1.68
C VAL A 53 0.64 -3.46 -1.08
N LYS A 54 1.60 -4.24 -1.60
CA LYS A 54 1.96 -5.55 -1.02
C LYS A 54 2.30 -5.42 0.46
N TYR A 55 3.20 -4.49 0.80
CA TYR A 55 3.62 -4.25 2.17
C TYR A 55 2.44 -3.86 3.08
N ALA A 56 1.52 -3.02 2.58
CA ALA A 56 0.32 -2.65 3.32
C ALA A 56 -0.57 -3.87 3.62
N TYR A 57 -0.69 -4.82 2.69
CA TYR A 57 -1.50 -6.02 2.91
C TYR A 57 -0.80 -7.10 3.75
N GLU A 58 0.52 -7.22 3.65
CA GLU A 58 1.30 -8.03 4.60
C GLU A 58 1.16 -7.47 6.03
N TYR A 59 1.11 -6.15 6.19
CA TYR A 59 0.81 -5.54 7.47
C TYR A 59 -0.61 -5.85 7.96
N ALA A 60 -1.62 -5.77 7.08
CA ALA A 60 -2.98 -6.18 7.42
C ALA A 60 -3.04 -7.64 7.92
N ASP A 61 -2.37 -8.55 7.21
CA ASP A 61 -2.30 -9.97 7.57
C ASP A 61 -1.61 -10.20 8.92
N SER A 62 -0.52 -9.47 9.19
CA SER A 62 0.18 -9.51 10.49
C SER A 62 -0.67 -9.06 11.68
N LEU A 63 -1.72 -8.27 11.41
CA LEU A 63 -2.69 -7.83 12.40
C LEU A 63 -3.96 -8.70 12.41
N HIS A 64 -4.00 -9.77 11.62
CA HIS A 64 -5.19 -10.59 11.37
C HIS A 64 -6.40 -9.80 10.84
N LEU A 65 -6.15 -8.69 10.14
CA LEU A 65 -7.16 -7.86 9.52
C LEU A 65 -7.38 -8.27 8.07
N ARG A 66 -8.64 -8.24 7.62
CA ARG A 66 -8.97 -8.52 6.23
C ARG A 66 -8.51 -7.34 5.34
N PRO A 67 -7.71 -7.59 4.29
CA PRO A 67 -7.30 -6.53 3.37
C PRO A 67 -8.44 -6.11 2.44
N VAL A 68 -8.61 -4.80 2.30
CA VAL A 68 -9.58 -4.12 1.42
C VAL A 68 -8.84 -3.09 0.56
N GLY A 69 -9.36 -2.79 -0.63
CA GLY A 69 -8.79 -1.77 -1.50
C GLY A 69 -9.90 -0.93 -2.13
N SER A 70 -10.17 0.25 -1.56
CA SER A 70 -11.04 1.27 -2.15
C SER A 70 -10.31 2.07 -3.25
N CYS A 71 -8.97 2.11 -3.22
CA CYS A 71 -8.18 2.63 -4.33
C CYS A 71 -8.28 1.66 -5.52
N SER A 72 -8.55 2.18 -6.72
CA SER A 72 -8.66 1.36 -7.95
C SER A 72 -7.42 0.50 -8.21
N TYR A 73 -6.23 1.03 -7.98
CA TYR A 73 -4.98 0.27 -8.13
C TYR A 73 -4.89 -0.87 -7.10
N ALA A 74 -5.17 -0.57 -5.84
CA ALA A 74 -5.07 -1.54 -4.75
C ALA A 74 -6.13 -2.65 -4.88
N ALA A 75 -7.34 -2.33 -5.32
CA ALA A 75 -8.39 -3.29 -5.64
C ALA A 75 -7.95 -4.28 -6.73
N VAL A 76 -7.39 -3.77 -7.82
CA VAL A 76 -6.87 -4.60 -8.92
C VAL A 76 -5.69 -5.45 -8.45
N TRP A 77 -4.80 -4.89 -7.64
CA TRP A 77 -3.69 -5.62 -7.04
C TRP A 77 -4.19 -6.79 -6.17
N LEU A 78 -5.16 -6.56 -5.28
CA LEU A 78 -5.75 -7.62 -4.45
C LEU A 78 -6.35 -8.73 -5.30
N LYS A 79 -7.13 -8.39 -6.33
CA LYS A 79 -7.77 -9.38 -7.19
C LYS A 79 -6.75 -10.31 -7.87
N ARG A 80 -5.59 -9.76 -8.28
CA ARG A 80 -4.54 -10.52 -8.97
C ARG A 80 -3.67 -11.37 -8.04
N ASN A 81 -3.58 -11.01 -6.76
CA ASN A 81 -2.65 -11.65 -5.80
C ASN A 81 -3.37 -12.46 -4.71
N ARG A 82 -4.71 -12.50 -4.69
CA ARG A 82 -5.51 -13.35 -3.80
C ARG A 82 -5.83 -14.74 -4.37
N GLU A 83 -5.36 -15.06 -5.57
CA GLU A 83 -5.45 -16.41 -6.12
C GLU A 83 -4.22 -17.21 -5.64
N GLY A 84 -4.30 -17.70 -4.40
CA GLY A 84 -3.33 -18.58 -3.76
C GLY A 84 -4.01 -19.41 -2.68
#